data_AF-A0A974WKQ9-F1
#
_entry.id   AF-A0A974WKQ9-F1
#
_cell.length_a   1.000
_cell.length_b   1.000
_cell.length_c   1.000
_cell.angle_alpha   90.00
_cell.angle_beta   90.00
_cell.angle_gamma   90.00
#
_symmetry.space_group_name_H-M   'P 1'
#
loop_
_entity.id
_entity.type
_entity.pdbx_description
1 polymer ?
#
loop_
_entity_poly.entity_id
_entity_poly.type
_entity_poly.pdbx_seq_one_letter_code
_entity_poly.pdbx_strand_id
1 'polypeptide(L)' 'MIKINEVIKEYNIIEKINAGIVLEGWEVKNIKFYKNIELKNSYIINIKNEIFLKNSKINSKNISNLKIQRNRKLLLKKKK' A
#
# COMPACT_ATOMS: atom_id res chain seq x y z
N MET A 1 -11.97 -3.24 6.08
CA MET A 1 -11.02 -2.18 5.68
C MET A 1 -9.74 -2.38 6.48
N ILE A 2 -8.61 -2.65 5.83
CA ILE A 2 -7.30 -2.79 6.52
C ILE A 2 -6.88 -1.39 6.98
N LYS A 3 -6.51 -1.24 8.26
CA LYS A 3 -6.13 0.03 8.88
C LYS A 3 -4.83 -0.15 9.66
N ILE A 4 -4.01 0.89 9.70
CA ILE A 4 -2.83 0.97 10.57
C ILE A 4 -3.27 1.64 11.87
N ASN A 5 -3.33 0.87 12.96
CA ASN A 5 -3.80 1.38 14.25
C ASN A 5 -2.70 2.00 15.11
N GLU A 6 -1.43 1.65 14.87
CA GLU A 6 -0.26 2.15 15.63
C GLU A 6 -0.09 3.67 15.44
N VAL A 7 -0.09 4.14 14.18
CA VAL A 7 0.07 5.57 13.84
C VAL A 7 -1.04 6.46 14.44
N ILE A 8 -2.25 5.93 14.62
CA ILE A 8 -3.39 6.68 15.16
C ILE A 8 -3.20 7.04 16.64
N LYS A 9 -2.37 6.27 17.37
CA LYS A 9 -2.13 6.50 18.80
C LYS A 9 -1.08 7.59 19.04
N GLU A 10 -0.12 7.73 18.14
CA GLU A 10 1.04 8.63 18.30
C GLU A 10 0.92 9.95 17.52
N TYR A 11 0.04 10.00 16.52
CA TYR A 11 -0.07 11.15 15.62
C TYR A 11 -1.52 11.58 15.38
N ASN A 12 -1.72 12.89 15.24
CA ASN A 12 -2.99 13.47 14.82
C ASN A 12 -3.06 13.55 13.29
N ILE A 13 -4.13 12.99 12.71
CA ILE A 13 -4.37 12.99 11.26
C ILE A 13 -5.06 14.29 10.87
N ILE A 14 -4.40 15.11 10.04
CA ILE A 14 -4.91 16.42 9.60
C ILE A 14 -5.86 16.26 8.40
N GLU A 15 -5.45 15.50 7.39
CA GLU A 15 -6.21 15.30 6.14
C GLU A 15 -6.17 13.82 5.73
N LYS A 16 -7.25 13.34 5.11
CA LYS A 16 -7.34 12.00 4.52
C LYS A 16 -7.60 12.13 3.02
N ILE A 17 -6.76 11.49 2.23
CA ILE A 17 -6.86 11.49 0.77
C ILE A 17 -7.18 10.07 0.31
N ASN A 18 -8.13 9.95 -0.63
CA ASN A 18 -8.45 8.68 -1.29
C ASN A 18 -7.67 8.59 -2.60
N ALA A 19 -6.99 7.46 -2.81
CA ALA A 19 -6.22 7.18 -4.02
C ALA A 19 -6.47 5.75 -4.48
N GLY A 20 -6.44 5.55 -5.80
CA GLY A 20 -6.29 4.20 -6.35
C GLY A 20 -4.87 3.69 -6.10
N ILE A 21 -4.67 2.37 -6.11
CA ILE A 21 -3.35 1.74 -6.01
C ILE A 21 -3.17 0.78 -7.18
N VAL A 22 -2.00 0.83 -7.83
CA VAL A 22 -1.66 -0.09 -8.91
C VAL A 22 -1.18 -1.41 -8.30
N LEU A 23 -1.96 -2.47 -8.50
CA LEU A 23 -1.71 -3.81 -8.00
C LEU A 23 -1.60 -4.82 -9.14
N GLU A 24 -0.82 -5.87 -8.93
CA GLU A 24 -0.77 -7.04 -9.81
C GLU A 24 -1.88 -8.04 -9.45
N GLY A 25 -2.27 -8.89 -10.40
CA GLY A 25 -3.41 -9.80 -10.22
C GLY A 25 -3.27 -10.74 -9.01
N TRP A 26 -2.05 -11.21 -8.72
CA TRP A 26 -1.79 -12.05 -7.54
C TRP A 26 -1.90 -11.25 -6.23
N GLU A 27 -1.54 -9.96 -6.23
CA GLU A 27 -1.67 -9.07 -5.07
C GLU A 27 -3.15 -8.85 -4.74
N VAL A 28 -3.97 -8.62 -5.77
CA VAL A 28 -5.43 -8.50 -5.63
C VAL A 28 -6.02 -9.76 -5.01
N LYS A 29 -5.61 -10.95 -5.48
CA LYS A 29 -6.04 -12.22 -4.91
C LYS A 29 -5.67 -12.32 -3.43
N ASN A 30 -4.44 -11.99 -3.06
CA ASN A 30 -3.98 -12.09 -1.68
C ASN A 30 -4.66 -11.10 -0.73
N ILE A 31 -4.87 -9.86 -1.16
CA ILE A 31 -5.58 -8.86 -0.35
C ILE A 31 -7.05 -9.25 -0.19
N LYS A 32 -7.72 -9.65 -1.27
CA LYS A 32 -9.17 -9.91 -1.27
C LYS A 32 -9.53 -11.19 -0.53
N PHE A 33 -8.79 -12.28 -0.75
CA PHE A 33 -9.16 -13.60 -0.20
C PHE A 33 -8.44 -13.93 1.11
N TYR A 34 -7.18 -13.54 1.25
CA TYR A 34 -6.37 -13.95 2.39
C TYR A 34 -6.05 -12.84 3.39
N LYS A 35 -6.36 -11.57 3.07
CA LYS A 35 -6.04 -10.39 3.88
C LYS A 35 -4.57 -10.31 4.31
N ASN A 36 -3.67 -10.92 3.52
CA ASN A 36 -2.23 -11.03 3.81
C ASN A 36 -1.47 -9.79 3.31
N ILE A 37 -1.72 -8.65 3.93
CA ILE A 37 -0.97 -7.43 3.66
C ILE A 37 -0.45 -6.84 4.96
N GLU A 38 0.83 -6.50 4.96
CA GLU A 38 1.48 -5.82 6.06
C GLU A 38 1.88 -4.42 5.60
N LEU A 39 1.29 -3.43 6.25
CA LEU A 39 1.53 -2.00 6.01
C LEU A 39 2.37 -1.36 7.13
N LYS A 40 2.92 -2.16 8.04
CA LYS A 40 3.80 -1.68 9.11
C LYS A 40 5.04 -1.04 8.49
N ASN A 41 5.40 0.16 8.97
CA ASN A 41 6.52 0.96 8.46
C ASN A 41 6.43 1.28 6.95
N SER A 42 5.24 1.15 6.35
CA SER A 42 5.01 1.59 4.98
C SER A 42 4.81 3.10 4.94
N TYR A 43 5.38 3.74 3.92
CA TYR A 43 5.36 5.18 3.79
C TYR A 43 5.24 5.58 2.32
N ILE A 44 4.87 6.84 2.10
CA ILE A 44 4.70 7.41 0.78
C ILE A 44 6.00 8.11 0.37
N ILE A 45 6.44 7.88 -0.86
CA ILE A 45 7.59 8.56 -1.46
C ILE A 45 7.21 9.16 -2.80
N ASN A 46 7.73 10.36 -3.09
CA ASN A 46 7.62 10.99 -4.40
C ASN A 46 8.86 10.62 -5.24
N ILE A 47 8.64 10.02 -6.40
CA ILE A 47 9.69 9.65 -7.36
C ILE A 47 9.26 10.21 -8.71
N LYS A 48 10.06 11.13 -9.27
CA LYS A 48 9.83 11.70 -10.61
C LYS A 48 8.40 12.24 -10.80
N ASN A 49 7.89 12.99 -9.83
CA ASN A 49 6.55 13.59 -9.84
C ASN A 49 5.39 12.58 -9.76
N GLU A 50 5.69 11.33 -9.38
CA GLU A 50 4.73 10.27 -9.14
C GLU A 50 4.84 9.78 -7.70
N ILE A 51 3.70 9.37 -7.14
CA ILE A 51 3.59 9.00 -5.74
C ILE A 51 3.57 7.48 -5.62
N PHE A 52 4.42 6.93 -4.77
CA PHE A 52 4.56 5.50 -4.54
C PHE A 52 4.40 5.15 -3.06
N LEU A 53 3.72 4.04 -2.80
CA LEU A 53 3.72 3.37 -1.52
C LEU A 53 4.93 2.42 -1.44
N LYS A 54 5.83 2.70 -0.51
CA LYS A 54 7.05 1.92 -0.26
C LYS A 54 6.91 1.10 1.03
N ASN A 55 7.73 0.05 1.15
CA ASN A 55 7.78 -0.87 2.29
C ASN A 55 6.48 -1.63 2.62
N SER A 56 5.48 -1.58 1.74
CA SER A 56 4.31 -2.46 1.86
C SER A 56 4.69 -3.89 1.46
N LYS A 57 4.32 -4.87 2.29
CA LYS A 57 4.58 -6.30 2.03
C LYS A 57 3.27 -7.01 1.75
N ILE A 58 3.21 -7.74 0.63
CA ILE A 58 2.09 -8.63 0.31
C ILE A 58 2.65 -10.03 0.17
N ASN A 59 2.30 -10.89 1.12
CA ASN A 59 2.76 -12.28 1.13
C ASN A 59 1.79 -13.14 0.34
N SER A 60 2.34 -13.95 -0.58
CA SER A 60 1.61 -15.00 -1.26
C SER A 60 1.82 -16.31 -0.53
N LYS A 61 0.74 -16.99 -0.11
CA LYS A 61 0.84 -18.33 0.50
C LYS A 61 1.25 -19.40 -0.50
N ASN A 62 1.01 -19.18 -1.80
CA ASN A 62 1.07 -20.24 -2.82
C ASN A 62 2.24 -20.09 -3.79
N ILE A 63 2.99 -18.99 -3.75
CA ILE A 63 4.01 -18.69 -4.75
C ILE A 63 5.24 -18.09 -4.05
N SER A 64 6.34 -18.83 -4.06
CA SER A 64 7.60 -18.49 -3.38
C SER A 64 8.44 -17.44 -4.12
N ASN A 65 8.36 -17.37 -5.45
CA ASN A 65 9.25 -16.52 -6.27
C ASN A 65 8.70 -15.10 -6.55
N LEU A 66 7.80 -14.57 -5.73
CA LEU A 66 7.23 -13.23 -5.95
C LEU A 66 8.02 -12.14 -5.22
N LYS A 67 8.10 -10.96 -5.83
CA LYS A 67 8.62 -9.76 -5.16
C LYS A 67 7.60 -9.27 -4.11
N ILE A 68 7.78 -9.72 -2.88
CA ILE A 68 6.94 -9.37 -1.73
C ILE A 68 6.95 -7.85 -1.44
N GLN A 69 8.14 -7.24 -1.57
CA GLN A 69 8.34 -5.80 -1.46
C GLN A 69 8.44 -5.17 -2.85
N ARG A 70 7.38 -4.45 -3.21
CA ARG A 70 7.28 -3.71 -4.47
C ARG A 70 6.83 -2.29 -4.16
N ASN A 71 7.40 -1.32 -4.87
CA ASN A 71 6.90 0.05 -4.84
C ASN A 71 5.60 0.10 -5.64
N ARG A 72 4.49 0.44 -4.98
CA ARG A 72 3.16 0.44 -5.59
C ARG A 72 2.74 1.87 -5.90
N LYS A 73 2.49 2.18 -7.16
CA LYS A 73 2.09 3.53 -7.59
C LYS A 73 0.70 3.87 -7.05
N LEU A 74 0.55 5.09 -6.54
CA LEU A 74 -0.72 5.65 -6.12
C LEU A 74 -1.30 6.54 -7.23
N LEU A 75 -2.58 6.35 -7.51
CA LEU A 75 -3.34 7.11 -8.50
C LEU A 75 -4.11 8.20 -7.77
N LEU A 76 -3.55 9.41 -7.82
CA LEU A 76 -4.14 10.61 -7.24
C LEU A 76 -4.68 11.50 -8.35
N LYS A 77 -5.79 12.18 -8.06
CA LYS A 77 -6.32 13.19 -8.98
C LYS A 77 -5.44 14.44 -8.87
N LYS A 78 -4.92 14.91 -10.00
CA LYS A 78 -4.23 16.21 -10.06
C LYS A 78 -5.23 17.28 -9.62
N LYS A 79 -4.92 18.01 -8.54
CA LYS A 79 -5.66 19.22 -8.19
C LYS A 79 -5.45 20.21 -9.36
N LYS A 80 -6.56 20.65 -9.95
CA LYS A 80 -6.56 21.72 -10.95
C LYS A 80 -6.29 23.05 -10.27
#